data_AF-A0A920UH64-F1
#
_entry.id   AF-A0A920UH64-F1
#
_cell.length_a   1.000
_cell.length_b   1.000
_cell.length_c   1.000
_cell.angle_alpha   90.00
_cell.angle_beta   90.00
_cell.angle_gamma   90.00
#
_symmetry.space_group_name_H-M   'P 1'
#
loop_
_entity.id
_entity.type
_entity.pdbx_description
1 polymer ?
#
loop_
_entity_poly.entity_id
_entity_poly.type
_entity_poly.pdbx_seq_one_letter_code
_entity_poly.pdbx_strand_id
1 'polypeptide(L)' 'MKLDYLSKFSQRDGSKNSDRSASSHDEDIQLQHLEDQLQRRLGTNVDIKFKNGKGQIKIDYYSLDEFERLYELLNSS' A
#
# COMPACT_ATOMS: atom_id res chain seq x y z
N MET A 1 27.86 7.29 -22.21
CA MET A 1 26.61 6.62 -22.63
C MET A 1 26.40 5.50 -21.62
N LYS A 2 25.75 5.64 -20.45
CA LYS A 2 24.35 6.06 -20.18
C LYS A 2 23.41 5.50 -21.26
N LEU A 3 22.86 4.28 -21.04
CA LEU A 3 21.41 4.00 -21.16
C LEU A 3 20.98 2.52 -20.97
N ASP A 4 21.73 1.64 -20.30
CA ASP A 4 21.28 0.25 -20.06
C ASP A 4 20.41 0.04 -18.80
N TYR A 5 19.92 1.10 -18.14
CA TYR A 5 19.29 1.00 -16.81
C TYR A 5 17.76 1.14 -16.77
N LEU A 6 17.06 1.10 -17.90
CA LEU A 6 15.61 1.37 -17.95
C LEU A 6 14.75 0.27 -18.61
N SER A 7 15.21 -0.98 -18.59
CA SER A 7 14.45 -2.09 -19.21
C SER A 7 13.80 -3.06 -18.21
N LYS A 8 13.76 -2.74 -16.90
CA LYS A 8 13.30 -3.69 -15.87
C LYS A 8 12.14 -3.19 -15.00
N PHE A 9 11.14 -2.56 -15.62
CA PHE A 9 9.83 -2.36 -15.01
C PHE A 9 8.71 -2.65 -16.01
N SER A 10 8.56 -3.91 -16.39
CA SER A 10 7.34 -4.41 -17.06
C SER A 10 6.99 -5.79 -16.54
N GLN A 11 6.48 -5.84 -15.31
CA GLN A 11 5.64 -6.93 -14.80
C GLN A 11 4.62 -6.31 -13.84
N ARG A 12 3.68 -5.53 -14.38
CA ARG A 12 2.37 -5.37 -13.73
C ARG A 12 1.50 -6.49 -14.26
N ASP A 13 1.51 -7.60 -13.55
CA ASP A 13 0.62 -8.74 -13.77
C ASP A 13 -0.81 -8.33 -13.37
N GLY A 14 -1.51 -7.72 -14.31
CA GLY A 14 -2.94 -7.39 -14.20
C GLY A 14 -3.79 -8.51 -14.79
N SER A 15 -3.71 -9.70 -14.19
CA SER A 15 -4.47 -10.87 -14.64
C SER A 15 -5.86 -10.89 -13.99
N LYS A 16 -6.86 -10.67 -14.85
CA LYS A 16 -8.31 -10.93 -14.74
C LYS A 16 -8.77 -11.72 -13.51
N ASN A 17 -9.77 -11.17 -12.80
CA ASN A 17 -10.93 -11.98 -12.43
C ASN A 17 -12.21 -11.12 -12.40
N SER A 18 -13.08 -11.43 -13.37
CA SER A 18 -14.46 -10.97 -13.48
C SER A 18 -15.36 -11.73 -12.49
N ASP A 19 -16.54 -11.16 -12.23
CA ASP A 19 -17.64 -11.66 -11.38
C ASP A 19 -17.50 -11.47 -9.86
N ARG A 20 -17.75 -10.23 -9.39
CA ARG A 20 -18.44 -9.86 -8.12
C ARG A 20 -18.57 -8.33 -7.86
N SER A 21 -18.23 -7.48 -8.82
CA SER A 21 -17.78 -6.09 -8.61
C SER A 21 -18.86 -5.01 -8.74
N ALA A 22 -19.87 -5.00 -7.85
CA ALA A 22 -20.73 -3.81 -7.70
C ALA A 22 -20.66 -3.21 -6.28
N SER A 23 -20.47 -4.02 -5.24
CA SER A 23 -20.34 -3.52 -3.85
C SER A 23 -18.90 -3.34 -3.38
N SER A 24 -17.92 -3.98 -4.05
CA SER A 24 -16.52 -3.90 -3.65
C SER A 24 -15.83 -2.61 -4.09
N HIS A 25 -16.35 -1.94 -5.13
CA HIS A 25 -15.67 -0.79 -5.73
C HIS A 25 -15.63 0.43 -4.79
N ASP A 26 -16.71 0.68 -4.03
CA ASP A 26 -16.74 1.77 -3.06
C ASP A 26 -15.86 1.50 -1.83
N GLU A 27 -15.77 0.24 -1.40
CA GLU A 27 -14.84 -0.16 -0.33
C GLU A 27 -13.39 -0.02 -0.79
N ASP A 28 -13.08 -0.49 -2.01
CA ASP A 28 -11.76 -0.38 -2.62
C ASP A 28 -11.31 1.09 -2.76
N ILE A 29 -12.22 2.00 -3.15
CA ILE A 29 -11.92 3.45 -3.25
C ILE A 29 -11.63 4.06 -1.87
N GLN A 30 -12.41 3.69 -0.85
CA GLN A 30 -12.17 4.16 0.51
C GLN A 30 -10.84 3.65 1.07
N LEU A 31 -10.54 2.37 0.85
CA LEU A 31 -9.29 1.74 1.26
C LEU A 31 -8.09 2.39 0.57
N GLN A 32 -8.19 2.66 -0.73
CA GLN A 32 -7.15 3.34 -1.49
C GLN A 32 -6.90 4.77 -0.98
N HIS A 33 -7.97 5.50 -0.64
CA HIS A 33 -7.81 6.83 -0.06
C HIS A 33 -7.14 6.77 1.33
N LEU A 34 -7.45 5.75 2.14
CA LEU A 34 -6.77 5.50 3.42
C LEU A 34 -5.29 5.13 3.22
N GLU A 35 -4.97 4.29 2.24
CA GLU A 35 -3.58 3.97 1.86
C GLU A 35 -2.82 5.24 1.51
N ASP A 36 -3.34 6.05 0.58
CA ASP A 36 -2.68 7.28 0.14
C ASP A 36 -2.42 8.24 1.31
N GLN A 37 -3.37 8.36 2.24
CA GLN A 37 -3.22 9.19 3.44
C GLN A 37 -2.14 8.66 4.38
N LEU A 38 -2.12 7.34 4.62
CA LEU A 38 -1.10 6.69 5.45
C LEU A 38 0.28 6.78 4.80
N GLN A 39 0.40 6.53 3.49
CA GLN A 39 1.65 6.67 2.75
C GLN A 39 2.19 8.11 2.85
N ARG A 40 1.33 9.12 2.69
CA ARG A 40 1.72 10.54 2.82
C ARG A 40 2.14 10.91 4.24
N ARG A 41 1.45 10.40 5.27
CA ARG A 41 1.78 10.69 6.67
C ARG A 41 3.04 9.98 7.14
N LEU A 42 3.17 8.71 6.80
CA LEU A 42 4.25 7.84 7.27
C LEU A 42 5.51 8.00 6.39
N GLY A 43 5.35 8.44 5.14
CA GLY A 43 6.46 8.61 4.19
C GLY A 43 7.03 7.29 3.70
N THR A 44 6.28 6.20 3.81
CA THR A 44 6.67 4.85 3.40
C THR A 44 5.55 4.18 2.61
N ASN A 45 5.85 3.03 2.01
CA ASN A 45 4.85 2.20 1.34
C ASN A 45 3.93 1.56 2.36
N VAL A 46 2.64 1.76 2.14
CA VAL A 46 1.56 1.20 2.95
C VAL A 46 0.64 0.45 2.02
N ASP A 47 0.39 -0.81 2.37
CA ASP A 47 -0.49 -1.74 1.67
C ASP A 47 -1.66 -2.10 2.61
N ILE A 48 -2.90 -1.79 2.22
CA ILE A 48 -4.10 -2.17 2.97
C ILE A 48 -4.87 -3.24 2.20
N LYS A 49 -5.08 -4.38 2.84
CA LYS A 49 -5.87 -5.49 2.32
C LYS A 49 -7.03 -5.76 3.23
N PHE A 50 -8.25 -5.58 2.73
CA PHE A 50 -9.47 -5.91 3.45
C PHE A 50 -10.23 -7.00 2.72
N LYS A 51 -10.47 -8.13 3.39
CA LYS A 51 -11.20 -9.27 2.81
C LYS A 51 -12.00 -10.00 3.88
N ASN A 52 -13.28 -10.26 3.61
CA ASN A 52 -14.19 -11.00 4.49
C ASN A 52 -14.18 -10.49 5.95
N GLY A 53 -14.23 -9.17 6.15
CA GLY A 53 -14.26 -8.56 7.49
C GLY A 53 -12.91 -8.58 8.23
N LYS A 54 -11.83 -9.04 7.58
CA LYS A 54 -10.47 -8.97 8.11
C LYS A 54 -9.67 -7.95 7.32
N GLY A 55 -9.14 -6.95 8.03
CA GLY A 55 -8.19 -5.97 7.51
C GLY A 55 -6.76 -6.35 7.87
N GLN A 56 -5.85 -6.16 6.93
CA GLN A 56 -4.41 -6.24 7.13
C GLN A 56 -3.80 -4.95 6.59
N ILE A 57 -2.99 -4.28 7.42
CA ILE A 57 -2.19 -3.14 7.02
C ILE A 57 -0.74 -3.61 7.04
N LYS A 58 -0.03 -3.43 5.94
CA LYS A 58 1.40 -3.66 5.81
C LYS A 58 2.09 -2.33 5.62
N ILE A 59 3.13 -2.10 6.42
CA ILE A 59 3.94 -0.89 6.36
C ILE A 59 5.36 -1.37 6.19
N ASP A 60 5.97 -1.04 5.06
CA ASP A 60 7.37 -1.36 4.84
C ASP A 60 8.26 -0.35 5.58
N TYR A 61 9.40 -0.81 6.07
CA TYR A 61 10.44 0.02 6.67
C TYR A 61 11.80 -0.43 6.16
N TYR A 62 12.70 0.51 5.90
CA TYR A 62 14.01 0.24 5.33
C TYR A 62 15.13 0.33 6.38
N SER A 63 14.81 0.80 7.59
CA SER A 63 15.74 0.91 8.71
C SER A 63 15.02 0.76 10.06
N LEU A 64 15.82 0.49 11.10
CA LEU A 64 15.31 0.42 12.47
C LEU A 64 14.83 1.81 12.95
N ASP A 65 15.56 2.87 12.60
CA ASP A 65 15.20 4.26 12.90
C ASP A 65 13.82 4.64 12.32
N GLU A 66 13.52 4.20 11.09
CA GLU A 66 12.19 4.39 10.50
C GLU A 66 11.12 3.63 11.27
N PHE A 67 11.39 2.40 11.71
CA PHE A 67 10.45 1.64 12.53
C PHE A 67 10.17 2.34 13.86
N GLU A 68 11.19 2.85 14.55
CA GLU A 68 11.00 3.60 15.80
C GLU A 68 10.15 4.85 15.59
N ARG A 69 10.42 5.63 14.54
CA ARG A 69 9.60 6.79 14.17
C ARG A 69 8.15 6.41 13.86
N LEU A 70 7.93 5.32 13.12
CA LEU A 70 6.58 4.80 12.81
C LEU A 70 5.86 4.37 14.08
N TYR A 71 6.57 3.68 14.98
CA TYR A 71 6.05 3.24 16.27
C TYR A 71 5.63 4.44 17.12
N GLU A 72 6.45 5.49 17.20
CA GLU A 72 6.10 6.74 17.89
C GLU A 72 4.88 7.41 17.26
N LEU A 73 4.80 7.48 15.93
CA LEU A 73 3.65 8.04 15.20
C LEU A 73 2.34 7.29 15.46
N LEU A 74 2.41 5.97 15.66
CA LEU A 74 1.25 5.13 15.98
C LEU A 74 0.88 5.21 17.47
N ASN A 75 1.86 5.43 18.35
CA ASN A 75 1.67 5.47 19.80
C ASN A 75 1.45 6.89 20.35
N SER A 76 1.66 7.94 19.55
CA SER A 76 1.36 9.32 19.93
C SER A 76 -0.15 9.54 19.90
N SER A 77 -0.83 9.21 20.99
CA SER A 77 -2.27 9.41 21.18
C SER A 77 -2.57 10.35 22.33
#